data_AF-A0A9D7EEP3-F1
#
_entry.id   AF-A0A9D7EEP3-F1
#
_cell.length_a   1.000
_cell.length_b   1.000
_cell.length_c   1.000
_cell.angle_alpha   90.00
_cell.angle_beta   90.00
_cell.angle_gamma   90.00
#
_symmetry.space_group_name_H-M   'P 1'
#
loop_
_entity.id
_entity.type
_entity.pdbx_description
1 polymer ?
#
loop_
_entity_poly.entity_id
_entity_poly.type
_entity_poly.pdbx_seq_one_letter_code
_entity_poly.pdbx_strand_id
1 'polypeptide(L)' 'MELGTAGNGLSAQFTATASAPCAPTEFTFDNTGGGTSWTWDFGDNTATSALFEPTHTYTQPGTYTVTSTPWTRTRA' A
#
# COMPACT_ATOMS: atom_id res chain seq x y z
N MET A 1 21.47 26.54 13.22
CA MET A 1 21.50 25.61 12.08
C MET A 1 21.69 24.24 12.68
N GLU A 2 20.61 23.62 13.16
CA GLU A 2 20.72 22.32 13.84
C GLU A 2 20.57 21.19 12.82
N LEU A 3 21.59 20.35 12.78
CA LEU A 3 21.64 19.07 12.09
C LEU A 3 21.34 17.97 13.12
N GLY A 4 20.44 17.05 12.81
CA GLY A 4 20.39 15.73 13.46
C GLY A 4 19.08 15.33 14.12
N THR A 5 18.09 14.94 13.31
CA THR A 5 17.23 13.79 13.65
C THR A 5 17.28 12.84 12.48
N ALA A 6 17.84 11.66 12.67
CA ALA A 6 17.60 10.51 11.80
C ALA A 6 16.13 10.10 11.98
N GLY A 7 15.22 10.83 11.32
CA GLY A 7 13.82 10.48 11.19
C GLY A 7 13.62 9.95 9.78
N ASN A 8 13.22 8.68 9.68
CA ASN A 8 12.74 8.04 8.45
C ASN A 8 11.72 8.98 7.78
N GLY A 9 12.16 9.74 6.77
CA GLY A 9 11.47 10.94 6.31
C GLY A 9 10.21 10.62 5.53
N LEU A 10 9.06 10.69 6.19
CA LEU A 10 7.72 10.67 5.62
C LEU A 10 7.45 9.56 4.58
N SER A 11 7.62 8.29 4.94
CA SER A 11 6.81 7.25 4.29
C SER A 11 5.37 7.46 4.75
N ALA A 12 4.58 8.20 3.98
CA ALA A 12 3.14 8.30 4.21
C ALA A 12 2.52 6.92 3.99
N GLN A 13 2.35 6.15 5.07
CA GLN A 13 1.63 4.88 4.99
C GLN A 13 0.15 5.18 4.75
N PHE A 14 -0.38 4.68 3.64
CA PHE A 14 -1.80 4.79 3.34
C PHE A 14 -2.50 3.51 3.76
N THR A 15 -3.69 3.65 4.32
CA THR A 15 -4.57 2.52 4.64
C THR A 15 -5.89 2.71 3.91
N ALA A 16 -6.35 1.65 3.26
CA ALA A 16 -7.61 1.59 2.55
C ALA A 16 -8.36 0.33 2.99
N THR A 17 -9.69 0.39 3.03
CA THR A 17 -10.53 -0.77 3.35
C THR A 17 -11.16 -1.31 2.09
N ALA A 18 -10.83 -2.55 1.72
CA ALA A 18 -11.49 -3.27 0.65
C ALA A 18 -12.62 -4.13 1.23
N SER A 19 -13.85 -3.90 0.78
CA SER A 19 -15.02 -4.67 1.20
C SER A 19 -15.48 -5.59 0.08
N ALA A 20 -15.26 -6.90 0.23
CA ALA A 20 -15.69 -7.93 -0.72
C ALA A 20 -16.93 -8.67 -0.15
N PRO A 21 -18.17 -8.22 -0.40
CA PRO A 21 -19.37 -8.87 0.14
C PRO A 21 -19.69 -10.21 -0.53
N CYS A 22 -19.20 -10.42 -1.75
CA CYS A 22 -19.29 -11.65 -2.51
C CYS A 22 -17.90 -12.00 -3.07
N ALA A 23 -17.66 -13.26 -3.39
CA ALA A 23 -16.38 -13.72 -3.91
C ALA A 23 -16.54 -14.59 -5.17
N PRO A 24 -15.58 -14.54 -6.12
CA PRO A 24 -14.40 -13.68 -6.10
C PRO A 24 -14.70 -12.21 -6.46
N THR A 25 -14.05 -11.25 -5.78
CA THR A 25 -14.09 -9.82 -6.13
C THR A 25 -12.67 -9.31 -6.38
N GLU A 26 -12.45 -8.67 -7.53
CA GLU A 26 -11.19 -8.02 -7.87
C GLU A 26 -11.23 -6.53 -7.52
N PHE A 27 -10.13 -6.03 -6.97
CA PHE A 27 -9.90 -4.61 -6.71
C PHE A 27 -8.62 -4.16 -7.39
N THR A 28 -8.68 -2.99 -8.01
CA THR A 28 -7.52 -2.23 -8.48
C THR A 28 -7.21 -1.15 -7.45
N PHE A 29 -5.96 -1.07 -7.02
CA PHE A 29 -5.52 -0.04 -6.09
C PHE A 29 -4.71 1.01 -6.83
N ASP A 30 -5.26 2.22 -6.92
CA ASP A 30 -4.54 3.35 -7.51
C ASP A 30 -3.69 4.05 -6.47
N ASN A 31 -2.48 4.45 -6.87
CA ASN A 31 -1.65 5.28 -6.03
C ASN A 31 -1.65 6.74 -6.47
N THR A 32 -2.32 7.60 -5.69
CA THR A 32 -2.31 9.05 -5.92
C THR A 32 -1.11 9.76 -5.26
N GLY A 33 -0.22 9.05 -4.58
CA GLY A 33 0.96 9.61 -3.91
C GLY A 33 2.16 9.70 -4.85
N GLY A 34 2.97 10.76 -4.74
CA GLY A 34 4.16 11.00 -5.57
C GLY A 34 5.38 10.10 -5.28
N GLY A 35 5.17 8.85 -4.87
CA GLY A 35 6.23 7.89 -4.53
C GLY A 35 6.77 7.16 -5.77
N THR A 36 8.09 6.92 -5.81
CA THR A 36 8.77 6.17 -6.89
C THR A 36 8.74 4.66 -6.74
N SER A 37 8.38 4.14 -5.57
CA SER A 37 8.31 2.70 -5.29
C SER A 37 7.29 2.44 -4.19
N TRP A 38 6.62 1.28 -4.28
CA TRP A 38 5.49 0.94 -3.43
C TRP A 38 5.64 -0.47 -2.86
N THR A 39 5.03 -0.69 -1.70
CA THR A 39 4.77 -2.01 -1.16
C THR A 39 3.34 -2.03 -0.67
N TRP A 40 2.55 -2.96 -1.20
CA TRP A 40 1.14 -3.14 -0.90
C TRP A 40 0.95 -4.43 -0.12
N ASP A 41 0.26 -4.33 1.01
CA ASP A 41 -0.24 -5.45 1.80
C ASP A 41 -1.76 -5.46 1.68
N PHE A 42 -2.35 -6.57 1.23
CA PHE A 42 -3.80 -6.67 0.99
C PHE A 42 -4.60 -7.09 2.24
N GLY A 43 -3.93 -7.45 3.34
CA GLY A 43 -4.60 -7.80 4.60
C GLY A 43 -5.36 -9.14 4.59
N ASP A 44 -5.17 -9.98 3.56
CA ASP A 44 -5.77 -11.31 3.43
C ASP A 44 -4.74 -12.45 3.56
N ASN A 45 -3.53 -12.14 4.04
CA ASN A 45 -2.37 -13.04 4.12
C ASN A 45 -1.82 -13.50 2.77
N THR A 46 -2.13 -12.81 1.68
CA THR A 46 -1.49 -13.05 0.38
C THR A 46 -0.16 -12.30 0.26
N ALA A 47 0.58 -12.58 -0.82
CA ALA A 47 1.85 -11.93 -1.09
C ALA A 47 1.68 -10.42 -1.31
N THR A 48 2.61 -9.63 -0.78
CA THR A 48 2.65 -8.18 -1.01
C THR A 48 2.99 -7.85 -2.46
N SER A 49 2.47 -6.75 -2.99
CA SER A 49 2.78 -6.26 -4.34
C SER A 49 3.68 -5.03 -4.33
N ALA A 50 4.57 -4.92 -5.32
CA ALA A 50 5.42 -3.75 -5.53
C ALA A 50 5.02 -2.93 -6.78
N LEU A 51 3.87 -3.25 -7.38
CA LEU A 51 3.33 -2.54 -8.53
C LEU A 51 2.84 -1.15 -8.13
N PHE A 52 2.88 -0.21 -9.08
CA PHE A 52 2.33 1.13 -8.90
C PHE A 52 0.80 1.07 -8.73
N GLU A 53 0.15 0.28 -9.60
CA GLU A 53 -1.28 -0.01 -9.59
C GLU A 53 -1.48 -1.53 -9.54
N PRO A 54 -1.46 -2.18 -8.37
CA PRO A 54 -1.72 -3.60 -8.29
C PRO A 54 -3.21 -3.90 -8.42
N THR A 55 -3.51 -5.02 -9.08
CA THR A 55 -4.81 -5.68 -8.99
C THR A 55 -4.73 -6.84 -8.00
N HIS A 56 -5.75 -7.01 -7.17
CA HIS A 56 -5.84 -8.12 -6.22
C HIS A 56 -7.25 -8.71 -6.20
N THR A 57 -7.34 -10.03 -6.22
CA THR A 57 -8.61 -10.76 -6.16
C THR A 57 -8.82 -11.39 -4.80
N TYR A 58 -9.84 -10.95 -4.07
CA TYR A 58 -10.26 -11.58 -2.83
C TYR A 58 -11.18 -12.76 -3.14
N THR A 59 -10.72 -13.96 -2.78
CA THR A 59 -11.42 -15.24 -3.02
C THR A 59 -12.43 -15.59 -1.95
N GLN A 60 -12.43 -14.86 -0.83
CA GLN A 60 -13.37 -15.03 0.27
C GLN A 60 -14.09 -13.70 0.53
N PRO A 61 -15.38 -13.75 0.93
CA PRO A 61 -16.07 -12.55 1.33
C PRO A 61 -15.52 -12.05 2.67
N GLY A 62 -15.30 -10.74 2.79
CA GLY A 62 -14.66 -10.16 3.96
C GLY A 62 -14.40 -8.66 3.83
N THR A 63 -13.95 -8.07 4.94
CA THR A 63 -13.38 -6.73 4.96
C THR A 63 -11.89 -6.85 5.19
N TYR A 64 -11.10 -6.28 4.27
CA TYR A 64 -9.66 -6.38 4.26
C TYR A 64 -9.03 -4.99 4.44
N THR A 65 -8.01 -4.92 5.30
CA THR A 65 -7.26 -3.68 5.52
C THR A 65 -6.04 -3.70 4.63
N VAL A 66 -6.09 -2.87 3.58
CA VAL A 66 -5.02 -2.73 2.61
C VAL A 66 -4.08 -1.62 3.06
N THR A 67 -2.79 -1.90 3.11
CA THR A 67 -1.76 -0.95 3.52
C THR A 67 -0.78 -0.72 2.38
N SER A 68 -0.44 0.53 2.09
CA SER A 68 0.58 0.87 1.12
C SER A 68 1.65 1.79 1.71
N THR A 69 2.91 1.45 1.42
CA THR A 69 4.07 2.21 1.92
C THR A 69 4.87 2.73 0.73
N PRO A 70 4.89 4.05 0.47
CA PRO A 70 5.80 4.64 -0.48
C PRO A 70 7.22 4.60 0.05
N TRP A 71 8.15 4.21 -0.80
CA TRP A 71 9.58 4.41 -0.61
C TRP A 71 10.05 5.51 -1.55
N THR A 72 10.36 6.68 -1.00
CA THR A 72 11.11 7.73 -1.70
C THR A 72 12.56 7.65 -1.24
N ARG A 73 13.49 7.39 -2.18
CA ARG A 73 14.90 7.61 -1.87
C ARG A 73 15.13 9.11 -1.87
N THR A 74 15.21 9.72 -0.69
CA THR A 74 15.72 11.09 -0.58
C THR A 74 17.14 11.08 -1.12
N ARG A 75 17.34 11.65 -2.31
CA ARG A 75 18.69 11.94 -2.81
C ARG A 75 19.27 12.98 -1.86
N ALA A 76 20.31 12.58 -1.13
CA ALA A 76 21.21 13.49 -0.42
C ALA A 76 21.95 14.39 -1.40
#